data_AF-A0A523W514-F1
#
_entry.id   AF-A0A523W514-F1
#
_cell.length_a   1.000
_cell.length_b   1.000
_cell.length_c   1.000
_cell.angle_alpha   90.00
_cell.angle_beta   90.00
_cell.angle_gamma   90.00
#
_symmetry.space_group_name_H-M   'P 1'
#
loop_
_entity.id
_entity.type
_entity.pdbx_description
1 polymer ?
#
loop_
_entity_poly.entity_id
_entity_poly.type
_entity_poly.pdbx_seq_one_letter_code
_entity_poly.pdbx_strand_id
1 'polypeptide(L)' 'MRMNCQRVTSQTAGSTMNNADLVAEVANQTSLTKNTSMKAVDRVISVVGTSLGGEGKITLVG' A
#
# COMPACT_ATOMS: atom_id res chain seq x y z
N MET A 1 -38.71 -12.22 6.65
CA MET A 1 -37.39 -12.09 5.99
C MET A 1 -36.45 -11.31 6.91
N ARG A 2 -35.46 -11.97 7.53
CA ARG A 2 -34.45 -11.28 8.34
C ARG A 2 -33.30 -10.88 7.42
N MET A 3 -33.18 -9.58 7.14
CA MET A 3 -32.04 -9.02 6.43
C MET A 3 -30.80 -9.20 7.31
N ASN A 4 -29.91 -10.07 6.87
CA ASN A 4 -28.62 -10.29 7.51
C ASN A 4 -27.71 -9.13 7.08
N CYS A 5 -27.69 -8.05 7.87
CA CYS A 5 -26.70 -6.99 7.72
C CYS A 5 -25.35 -7.55 8.14
N GLN A 6 -24.62 -8.15 7.19
CA GLN A 6 -23.19 -8.41 7.36
C GLN A 6 -22.49 -7.06 7.44
N ARG A 7 -22.21 -6.66 8.67
CA ARG A 7 -21.29 -5.57 9.00
C ARG A 7 -19.95 -5.95 8.39
N VAL A 8 -19.59 -5.35 7.26
CA VAL A 8 -18.22 -5.40 6.73
C VAL A 8 -17.36 -4.68 7.75
N THR A 9 -16.80 -5.44 8.69
CA THR A 9 -15.85 -4.89 9.65
C THR A 9 -14.52 -4.73 8.95
N SER A 10 -14.25 -3.54 8.41
CA SER A 10 -12.88 -3.07 8.23
C SER A 10 -12.27 -2.81 9.61
N GLN A 11 -12.01 -3.88 10.36
CA GLN A 11 -11.23 -3.82 11.59
C GLN A 11 -9.75 -3.94 11.21
N THR A 12 -9.10 -2.82 10.95
CA THR A 12 -7.64 -2.73 11.12
C THR A 12 -7.41 -2.06 12.46
N ALA A 13 -7.58 -2.83 13.53
CA ALA A 13 -7.23 -2.40 14.88
C ALA A 13 -5.69 -2.40 15.01
N GLY A 14 -5.10 -1.22 15.15
CA GLY A 14 -3.75 -1.05 15.72
C GLY A 14 -2.59 -1.81 15.06
N SER A 15 -2.64 -2.07 13.75
CA SER A 15 -1.53 -2.66 13.01
C SER A 15 -0.80 -1.53 12.28
N THR A 16 0.42 -1.21 12.69
CA THR A 16 1.30 -0.37 11.87
C THR A 16 1.37 -1.01 10.48
N MET A 17 0.86 -0.32 9.45
CA MET A 17 0.89 -0.82 8.08
C MET A 17 2.34 -1.17 7.73
N ASN A 18 2.60 -2.46 7.57
CA ASN A 18 3.92 -2.93 7.21
C ASN A 18 4.04 -3.07 5.69
N ASN A 19 5.24 -3.36 5.20
CA ASN A 19 5.48 -3.48 3.76
C ASN A 19 4.63 -4.60 3.14
N ALA A 20 4.48 -5.75 3.80
CA ALA A 20 3.68 -6.85 3.26
C ALA A 20 2.19 -6.50 3.15
N ASP A 21 1.65 -5.77 4.13
CA ASP A 21 0.28 -5.26 4.08
C ASP A 21 0.09 -4.28 2.92
N LEU A 22 1.04 -3.36 2.72
CA LEU A 22 1.00 -2.40 1.62
C LEU A 22 1.05 -3.11 0.25
N VAL A 23 1.92 -4.11 0.10
CA VAL A 23 2.02 -4.91 -1.13
C VAL A 23 0.72 -5.68 -1.41
N ALA A 24 0.09 -6.23 -0.37
CA ALA A 24 -1.18 -6.92 -0.50
C ALA A 24 -2.30 -5.95 -0.93
N GLU A 25 -2.35 -4.76 -0.34
CA GLU A 25 -3.34 -3.74 -0.68
C GLU A 25 -3.15 -3.23 -2.11
N VAL A 26 -1.90 -2.96 -2.54
CA VAL A 26 -1.60 -2.57 -3.92
C VAL A 26 -2.01 -3.64 -4.91
N ALA A 27 -1.71 -4.91 -4.64
CA ALA A 27 -2.11 -6.02 -5.49
C ALA A 27 -3.64 -6.11 -5.62
N ASN A 28 -4.35 -5.94 -4.50
CA ASN A 28 -5.81 -5.98 -4.44
C ASN A 28 -6.45 -4.82 -5.26
N GLN A 29 -5.96 -3.59 -5.09
CA GLN A 29 -6.53 -2.42 -5.77
C GLN A 29 -6.19 -2.34 -7.27
N THR A 30 -5.01 -2.83 -7.66
CA THR A 30 -4.51 -2.69 -9.04
C THR A 30 -4.68 -3.94 -9.91
N SER A 31 -5.17 -5.05 -9.32
CA SER A 31 -5.21 -6.36 -9.96
C SER A 31 -3.85 -6.88 -10.44
N LEU A 32 -2.75 -6.32 -9.94
CA LEU A 32 -1.40 -6.78 -10.23
C LEU A 32 -1.07 -8.04 -9.44
N THR A 33 -0.17 -8.86 -9.96
CA THR A 33 0.36 -9.98 -9.18
C THR A 33 1.11 -9.47 -7.95
N LYS A 34 1.15 -10.28 -6.88
CA LYS A 34 1.89 -9.94 -5.65
C LYS A 34 3.36 -9.59 -5.93
N ASN A 35 4.00 -10.32 -6.84
CA ASN A 35 5.40 -10.08 -7.23
C ASN A 35 5.58 -8.73 -7.95
N THR A 36 4.67 -8.40 -8.87
CA THR A 36 4.70 -7.10 -9.55
C THR A 36 4.44 -5.95 -8.57
N SER A 37 3.51 -6.13 -7.64
CA SER A 37 3.17 -5.14 -6.60
C SER A 37 4.34 -4.88 -5.65
N MET A 38 5.04 -5.94 -5.23
CA MET A 38 6.26 -5.82 -4.41
C MET A 38 7.33 -5.00 -5.13
N LYS A 39 7.62 -5.33 -6.39
CA LYS A 39 8.59 -4.58 -7.20
C LYS A 39 8.20 -3.11 -7.37
N ALA A 40 6.91 -2.83 -7.52
CA ALA A 40 6.41 -1.45 -7.62
C ALA A 40 6.65 -0.68 -6.31
N VAL A 41 6.27 -1.26 -5.17
CA VAL A 41 6.47 -0.66 -3.84
C VAL A 41 7.96 -0.42 -3.57
N ASP A 42 8.81 -1.42 -3.78
CA ASP A 42 10.26 -1.31 -3.58
C ASP A 42 10.87 -0.22 -4.46
N ARG A 43 10.43 -0.12 -5.72
CA ARG A 43 10.92 0.90 -6.65
C ARG A 43 10.52 2.30 -6.23
N VAL A 44 9.30 2.50 -5.73
CA VAL A 44 8.88 3.81 -5.21
C VAL A 44 9.70 4.20 -3.99
N ILE A 45 9.87 3.29 -3.02
CA ILE A 45 10.71 3.52 -1.83
C ILE A 45 12.14 3.85 -2.23
N SER A 46 12.70 3.12 -3.20
CA SER A 46 14.04 3.34 -3.70
C SER A 46 14.19 4.72 -4.34
N VAL A 47 13.28 5.12 -5.24
CA VAL A 47 13.31 6.44 -5.88
C VAL A 47 13.17 7.56 -4.85
N VAL A 48 12.28 7.38 -3.86
CA VAL A 48 12.13 8.36 -2.78
C VAL A 48 13.41 8.46 -1.96
N GLY A 49 13.99 7.32 -1.56
CA GLY A 49 15.23 7.28 -0.79
C GLY A 49 16.42 7.90 -1.53
N THR A 50 16.58 7.61 -2.82
CA THR A 50 17.68 8.18 -3.63
C THR A 50 17.50 9.68 -3.85
N SER A 51 16.27 10.15 -4.07
CA SER A 51 15.98 11.58 -4.22
C SER A 51 16.21 12.35 -2.92
N LEU A 52 15.81 11.82 -1.77
CA LEU A 52 16.04 12.47 -0.47
C LEU A 52 17.51 12.46 -0.05
N GLY A 53 18.25 11.39 -0.36
CA GLY A 53 19.68 11.28 -0.06
C GLY A 53 20.56 12.27 -0.85
N GLY A 54 20.05 12.83 -1.95
CA GLY A 54 20.75 13.77 -2.82
C GLY A 54 20.28 15.22 -2.69
N GLU A 55 19.70 15.63 -1.55
CA GLU A 55 19.10 16.97 -1.33
C GLU A 55 17.91 17.31 -2.26
N GLY A 56 17.42 16.33 -3.02
CA GLY A 56 16.29 16.47 -3.91
C GLY A 56 14.98 16.68 -3.14
N LYS A 57 14.14 17.59 -3.65
CA LYS A 57 12.78 17.79 -3.13
C LYS A 57 11.81 16.91 -3.91
N ILE A 58 11.01 16.13 -3.20
CA ILE A 58 9.95 15.31 -3.78
C ILE A 58 8.62 15.97 -3.50
N THR A 59 7.81 16.14 -4.55
CA THR A 59 6.41 16.53 -4.42
C THR A 59 5.56 15.31 -4.68
N LEU A 60 4.87 14.82 -3.64
CA LEU A 60 3.84 13.80 -3.77
C LEU A 60 2.50 14.52 -3.87
N VAL A 61 1.81 14.34 -4.99
CA VAL A 61 0.49 14.94 -5.24
C VAL A 61 -0.57 13.92 -4.87
N GLY A 62 -1.50 14.31 -3.99
CA GLY A 62 -2.60 13.50 -3.50
C GLY A 62 -3.71 14.39 -2.96
#